data_AF-A9V6L1-F1
#
_entry.id   AF-A9V6L1-F1
#
_cell.length_a   1.000
_cell.length_b   1.000
_cell.length_c   1.000
_cell.angle_alpha   90.00
_cell.angle_beta   90.00
_cell.angle_gamma   90.00
#
_symmetry.space_group_name_H-M   'P 1'
#
loop_
_entity.id
_entity.type
_entity.pdbx_description
1 polymer ?
#
loop_
_entity_poly.entity_id
_entity_poly.type
_entity_poly.pdbx_seq_one_letter_code
_entity_poly.pdbx_strand_id
1 'polypeptide(L)'
;MDECRVCCRGAEELAAVGLAAQPVCSVEASHVICDECLTAYVEDFVAQPPSTGAGQLETHLPCPMKCPGRCVTRVLVKRLDDATFDRYEEALLARERARGERTGVHNAQQHAARDPSSSRASIVRHVADELLTLRCPREACRQAFADFEGCFALTCAACRCSFCGWCLRAAAPGQDAHVCAANCSRAHGFAPEPFGPIDRFTRYHAQRQRGAVLRYLLDKLEADVDPTDCLAELAPLLRQREVDPISVEELEAARRSPPVEAALPEQPVGPAAPPAPRAEAPEDAGAGPEGDIWDLATWPAAADLLPQLPRTRVRLAPAHQTHLQNVGDNLCRMRDMQRQSLGLAATDEHPLLDNLRTHHAQHLTEIIKQLGGVFLP
;
A
#
# COMPACT_ATOMS: atom_id res chain seq x y z
N MET A 1 28.66 13.74 30.56
CA MET A 1 27.43 12.92 30.64
C MET A 1 27.86 11.46 30.62
N ASP A 2 28.71 11.08 31.58
CA ASP A 2 29.59 9.92 31.44
C ASP A 2 29.44 8.95 32.61
N GLU A 3 28.24 8.91 33.19
CA GLU A 3 27.89 7.96 34.26
C GLU A 3 27.12 6.78 33.68
N CYS A 4 27.38 5.58 34.22
CA CYS A 4 26.60 4.40 33.88
C CYS A 4 25.18 4.53 34.42
N ARG A 5 24.16 4.46 33.54
CA ARG A 5 22.75 4.60 33.95
C ARG A 5 22.21 3.46 34.82
N VAL A 6 22.95 2.35 34.94
CA VAL A 6 22.54 1.18 35.75
C VAL A 6 23.17 1.22 37.14
N CYS A 7 24.50 1.34 37.24
CA CYS A 7 25.18 1.35 38.55
C CYS A 7 25.52 2.76 39.07
N CYS A 8 25.20 3.82 38.33
CA CYS A 8 25.46 5.22 38.69
C CYS A 8 26.95 5.59 38.90
N ARG A 9 27.90 4.70 38.58
CA ARG A 9 29.33 5.02 38.65
C ARG A 9 29.72 6.04 37.58
N GLY A 10 30.49 7.04 38.00
CA GLY A 10 31.04 8.06 37.11
C GLY A 10 32.20 7.52 36.25
N ALA A 11 32.56 8.26 35.19
CA ALA A 11 33.65 7.87 34.29
C ALA A 11 34.99 7.67 35.00
N GLU A 12 35.32 8.48 36.00
CA GLU A 12 36.58 8.35 36.76
C GLU A 12 36.62 7.05 37.57
N GLU A 13 35.51 6.69 38.22
CA GLU A 13 35.39 5.45 38.98
C GLU A 13 35.46 4.21 38.10
N LEU A 14 34.85 4.26 36.91
CA LEU A 14 34.91 3.19 35.93
C LEU A 14 36.31 3.05 35.35
N ALA A 15 36.98 4.16 35.02
CA ALA A 15 38.35 4.15 34.52
C ALA A 15 39.34 3.57 35.54
N ALA A 16 39.14 3.85 36.84
CA ALA A 16 39.97 3.31 37.92
C ALA A 16 39.94 1.77 38.01
N VAL A 17 38.87 1.13 37.52
CA VAL A 17 38.72 -0.34 37.43
C VAL A 17 38.88 -0.88 36.00
N GLY A 18 39.33 -0.04 35.07
CA GLY A 18 39.57 -0.45 33.67
C GLY A 18 38.30 -0.64 32.84
N LEU A 19 37.17 -0.05 33.24
CA LEU A 19 35.90 -0.13 32.53
C LEU A 19 35.59 1.18 31.80
N ALA A 20 34.80 1.09 30.72
CA ALA A 20 34.28 2.26 30.02
C ALA A 20 32.75 2.25 29.99
N ALA A 21 32.14 3.44 30.08
CA ALA A 21 30.72 3.62 29.83
C ALA A 21 30.53 4.08 28.37
N GLN A 22 29.70 3.39 27.60
CA GLN A 22 29.42 3.77 26.20
C GLN A 22 27.93 3.69 25.87
N PRO A 23 27.45 4.47 24.87
CA PRO A 23 26.09 4.37 24.35
C PRO A 23 25.80 2.97 23.81
N VAL A 24 24.66 2.40 24.19
CA VAL A 24 24.22 1.07 23.70
C VAL A 24 22.95 1.13 22.85
N CYS A 25 22.18 2.22 22.92
CA CYS A 25 20.88 2.33 22.26
C CYS A 25 20.99 2.93 20.85
N SER A 26 20.16 2.45 19.92
CA SER A 26 20.07 2.98 18.55
C SER A 26 19.31 4.30 18.41
N VAL A 27 18.50 4.67 19.42
CA VAL A 27 17.59 5.84 19.36
C VAL A 27 18.16 7.00 20.16
N GLU A 28 18.70 6.73 21.33
CA GLU A 28 19.21 7.75 22.24
C GLU A 28 20.65 7.48 22.64
N ALA A 29 21.55 8.38 22.23
CA ALA A 29 22.96 8.31 22.59
C ALA A 29 23.21 8.48 24.11
N SER A 30 22.22 8.98 24.86
CA SER A 30 22.25 9.17 26.32
C SER A 30 22.13 7.86 27.12
N HIS A 31 21.76 6.75 26.48
CA HIS A 31 21.67 5.44 27.13
C HIS A 31 23.05 4.78 27.22
N VAL A 32 23.80 5.25 28.21
CA VAL A 32 25.17 4.85 28.50
C VAL A 32 25.21 3.82 29.63
N ILE A 33 25.93 2.73 29.44
CA ILE A 33 26.10 1.63 30.42
C ILE A 33 27.56 1.19 30.45
N CYS A 34 28.09 0.79 31.60
CA CYS A 34 29.43 0.19 31.72
C CYS A 34 29.45 -1.28 31.30
N ASP A 35 30.62 -1.84 31.01
CA ASP A 35 30.74 -3.21 30.49
C ASP A 35 30.18 -4.26 31.47
N GLU A 36 30.46 -4.14 32.78
CA GLU A 36 29.91 -5.04 33.80
C GLU A 36 28.38 -5.06 33.82
N CYS A 37 27.73 -3.89 33.80
CA CYS A 37 26.27 -3.81 33.79
C CYS A 37 25.68 -4.31 32.46
N LEU A 38 26.40 -4.13 31.34
CA LEU A 38 25.99 -4.64 30.04
C LEU A 38 26.06 -6.18 30.02
N THR A 39 27.16 -6.76 30.49
CA THR A 39 27.34 -8.22 30.61
C THR A 39 26.25 -8.83 31.47
N ALA A 40 26.03 -8.29 32.68
CA ALA A 40 24.97 -8.79 33.58
C ALA A 40 23.57 -8.71 32.94
N TYR A 41 23.29 -7.63 32.19
CA TYR A 41 22.02 -7.49 31.49
C TYR A 41 21.86 -8.49 30.34
N VAL A 42 22.92 -8.76 29.58
CA VAL A 42 22.92 -9.75 28.50
C VAL A 42 22.76 -11.16 29.08
N GLU A 43 23.43 -11.47 30.19
CA GLU A 43 23.29 -12.76 30.87
C GLU A 43 21.88 -12.97 31.40
N ASP A 44 21.26 -11.95 32.00
CA ASP A 44 19.84 -12.00 32.40
C ASP A 44 18.93 -12.24 31.20
N PHE A 45 19.16 -11.53 30.09
CA PHE A 45 18.42 -11.75 28.84
C PHE A 45 18.60 -13.17 28.28
N VAL A 46 19.79 -13.77 28.36
CA VAL A 46 20.04 -15.15 27.93
C VAL A 46 19.34 -16.15 28.84
N ALA A 47 19.33 -15.90 30.15
CA ALA A 47 18.71 -16.78 31.15
C ALA A 47 17.17 -16.80 31.06
N GLN A 48 16.56 -15.71 30.59
CA GLN A 48 15.11 -15.65 30.40
C GLN A 48 14.66 -16.57 29.25
N PRO A 49 13.70 -17.49 29.49
CA PRO A 49 13.17 -18.33 28.42
C PRO A 49 12.48 -17.47 27.35
N PRO A 50 12.37 -17.94 26.10
CA PRO A 50 11.64 -17.25 25.05
C PRO A 50 10.20 -17.00 25.53
N SER A 51 9.86 -15.74 25.82
CA SER A 51 8.58 -15.37 26.44
C SER A 51 7.42 -15.98 25.67
N THR A 52 6.54 -16.72 26.36
CA THR A 52 5.33 -17.32 25.78
C THR A 52 4.17 -16.33 25.64
N GLY A 53 4.29 -15.15 26.23
CA GLY A 53 3.29 -14.09 26.12
C GLY A 53 3.10 -13.58 24.70
N ALA A 54 1.90 -13.06 24.41
CA ALA A 54 1.49 -12.50 23.12
C ALA A 54 2.24 -11.21 22.70
N GLY A 55 3.29 -10.82 23.42
CA GLY A 55 4.21 -9.77 23.01
C GLY A 55 5.12 -10.25 21.90
N GLN A 56 5.50 -9.35 20.98
CA GLN A 56 6.46 -9.65 19.92
C GLN A 56 7.68 -10.34 20.52
N LEU A 57 8.01 -11.55 20.05
CA LEU A 57 9.30 -12.18 20.34
C LEU A 57 10.38 -11.25 19.78
N GLU A 58 11.01 -10.49 20.68
CA GLU A 58 12.09 -9.57 20.31
C GLU A 58 13.27 -10.41 19.80
N THR A 59 13.58 -10.26 18.52
CA THR A 59 14.75 -10.86 17.87
C THR A 59 16.03 -10.08 18.14
N HIS A 60 15.98 -9.14 19.09
CA HIS A 60 17.05 -8.22 19.44
C HIS A 60 17.04 -7.99 20.94
N LEU A 61 18.20 -7.65 21.51
CA LEU A 61 18.30 -7.23 22.90
C LEU A 61 17.62 -5.86 23.09
N PRO A 62 16.57 -5.75 23.94
CA PRO A 62 15.91 -4.48 24.20
C PRO A 62 16.84 -3.52 24.93
N CYS A 63 16.58 -2.22 24.79
CA CYS A 63 17.34 -1.23 25.54
C CYS A 63 17.14 -1.43 27.07
N PRO A 64 18.21 -1.47 27.87
CA PRO A 64 18.10 -1.59 29.34
C PRO A 64 17.26 -0.47 29.98
N MET A 65 17.17 0.68 29.31
CA MET A 65 16.39 1.85 29.76
C MET A 65 14.92 1.80 29.33
N LYS A 66 14.47 0.69 28.73
CA LYS A 66 13.08 0.45 28.29
C LYS A 66 12.53 1.50 27.32
N CYS A 67 13.40 2.17 26.55
CA CYS A 67 12.94 2.99 25.45
C CYS A 67 12.57 2.11 24.24
N PRO A 68 11.88 2.64 23.21
CA PRO A 68 11.51 1.88 22.01
C PRO A 68 12.71 1.40 21.16
N GLY A 69 13.93 1.84 21.49
CA GLY A 69 15.16 1.45 20.81
C GLY A 69 15.66 0.08 21.21
N ARG A 70 16.61 -0.43 20.43
CA ARG A 70 17.30 -1.70 20.67
C ARG A 70 18.78 -1.48 20.91
N CYS A 71 19.42 -2.43 21.58
CA CYS A 71 20.87 -2.44 21.68
C CYS A 71 21.50 -2.65 20.29
N VAL A 72 22.52 -1.87 19.96
CA VAL A 72 23.21 -1.98 18.68
C VAL A 72 24.13 -3.20 18.70
N THR A 73 23.90 -4.20 17.85
CA THR A 73 24.68 -5.45 17.81
C THR A 73 26.20 -5.22 17.71
N ARG A 74 26.62 -4.22 16.91
CA ARG A 74 28.04 -3.85 16.76
C ARG A 74 28.69 -3.39 18.07
N VAL A 75 27.90 -2.83 18.99
CA VAL A 75 28.37 -2.42 20.32
C VAL A 75 28.54 -3.65 21.21
N LEU A 76 27.62 -4.62 21.14
CA LEU A 76 27.69 -5.87 21.91
C LEU A 76 28.94 -6.69 21.56
N VAL A 77 29.20 -6.89 20.26
CA VAL A 77 30.38 -7.64 19.75
C VAL A 77 31.70 -7.09 20.30
N LYS A 78 31.78 -5.76 20.50
CA LYS A 78 33.02 -5.10 20.93
C LYS A 78 33.23 -5.08 22.43
N ARG A 79 32.17 -5.26 23.21
CA ARG A 79 32.15 -4.96 24.65
C ARG A 79 31.92 -6.18 25.52
N LEU A 80 31.35 -7.24 24.96
CA LEU A 80 31.20 -8.53 25.62
C LEU A 80 32.43 -9.38 25.35
N ASP A 81 32.77 -10.25 26.30
CA ASP A 81 33.70 -11.34 26.03
C ASP A 81 33.06 -12.35 25.07
N ASP A 82 33.91 -13.12 24.36
CA ASP A 82 33.48 -14.09 23.35
C ASP A 82 32.46 -15.09 23.91
N ALA A 83 32.67 -15.59 25.13
CA ALA A 83 31.77 -16.59 25.73
C ALA A 83 30.39 -16.02 26.08
N THR A 84 30.30 -14.75 26.48
CA THR A 84 29.02 -14.07 26.71
C THR A 84 28.34 -13.73 25.38
N PHE A 85 29.10 -13.31 24.36
CA PHE A 85 28.55 -13.01 23.05
C PHE A 85 28.00 -14.27 22.34
N ASP A 86 28.71 -15.39 22.40
CA ASP A 86 28.27 -16.67 21.81
C ASP A 86 26.94 -17.14 22.44
N ARG A 87 26.83 -17.08 23.78
CA ARG A 87 25.58 -17.40 24.49
C ARG A 87 24.42 -16.48 24.08
N TYR A 88 24.70 -15.21 23.82
CA TYR A 88 23.71 -14.26 23.33
C TYR A 88 23.23 -14.60 21.91
N GLU A 89 24.14 -14.94 20.98
CA GLU A 89 23.77 -15.36 19.63
C GLU A 89 22.94 -16.66 19.63
N GLU A 90 23.34 -17.66 20.43
CA GLU A 90 22.56 -18.89 20.59
C GLU A 90 21.14 -18.61 21.11
N ALA A 91 21.01 -17.70 22.08
CA ALA A 91 19.71 -17.30 22.62
C ALA A 91 18.83 -16.58 21.58
N LEU A 92 19.41 -15.75 20.71
CA LEU A 92 18.67 -15.12 19.61
C LEU A 92 18.17 -16.17 18.59
N LEU A 93 19.02 -17.10 18.18
CA LEU A 93 18.65 -18.18 17.27
C LEU A 93 17.55 -19.07 17.86
N ALA A 94 17.63 -19.38 19.16
CA ALA A 94 16.58 -20.15 19.85
C ALA A 94 15.24 -19.40 19.86
N ARG A 95 15.24 -18.08 20.11
CA ARG A 95 14.05 -17.23 20.05
C ARG A 95 13.45 -17.16 18.63
N GLU A 96 14.29 -17.07 17.61
CA GLU A 96 13.85 -17.07 16.21
C GLU A 96 13.21 -18.41 15.81
N ARG A 97 13.81 -19.55 16.19
CA ARG A 97 13.21 -20.88 15.98
C ARG A 97 11.86 -20.99 16.67
N ALA A 98 11.76 -20.60 17.94
CA ALA A 98 10.51 -20.61 18.69
C ALA A 98 9.43 -19.71 18.03
N ARG A 99 9.82 -18.57 17.45
CA ARG A 99 8.91 -17.72 16.66
C ARG A 99 8.41 -18.41 15.40
N GLY A 100 9.32 -19.07 14.67
CA GLY A 100 8.99 -19.84 13.47
C GLY A 100 8.01 -20.96 13.78
N GLU A 101 8.26 -21.75 14.83
CA GLU A 101 7.39 -22.84 15.28
C GLU A 101 6.01 -22.34 15.69
N ARG A 102 5.91 -21.26 16.48
CA ARG A 102 4.61 -20.69 16.86
C ARG A 102 3.82 -20.21 15.65
N THR A 103 4.48 -19.53 14.72
CA THR A 103 3.85 -19.06 13.48
C THR A 103 3.41 -20.26 12.63
N GLY A 104 4.23 -21.30 12.56
CA GLY A 104 3.91 -22.56 11.88
C GLY A 104 2.72 -23.28 12.48
N VAL A 105 2.66 -23.43 13.81
CA VAL A 105 1.53 -24.05 14.52
C VAL A 105 0.27 -23.21 14.39
N HIS A 106 0.35 -21.88 14.53
CA HIS A 106 -0.81 -21.00 14.36
C HIS A 106 -1.36 -21.07 12.94
N ASN A 107 -0.48 -20.99 11.93
CA ASN A 107 -0.88 -21.14 10.53
C ASN A 107 -1.44 -22.54 10.28
N ALA A 108 -0.80 -23.59 10.77
CA ALA A 108 -1.28 -24.97 10.63
C ALA A 108 -2.64 -25.18 11.31
N GLN A 109 -2.89 -24.58 12.48
CA GLN A 109 -4.19 -24.61 13.15
C GLN A 109 -5.23 -23.80 12.37
N GLN A 110 -4.89 -22.64 11.84
CA GLN A 110 -5.77 -21.89 10.94
C GLN A 110 -6.10 -22.69 9.66
N HIS A 111 -5.11 -23.41 9.12
CA HIS A 111 -5.28 -24.28 7.95
C HIS A 111 -6.06 -25.56 8.27
N ALA A 112 -5.92 -26.13 9.47
CA ALA A 112 -6.66 -27.31 9.89
C ALA A 112 -8.11 -26.98 10.30
N ALA A 113 -8.35 -25.81 10.88
CA ALA A 113 -9.69 -25.31 11.18
C ALA A 113 -10.46 -24.89 9.92
N ARG A 114 -9.74 -24.49 8.87
CA ARG A 114 -10.29 -24.31 7.52
C ARG A 114 -10.26 -25.65 6.81
N ASP A 115 -11.25 -26.50 7.06
CA ASP A 115 -11.43 -27.71 6.25
C ASP A 115 -11.41 -27.33 4.76
N PRO A 116 -10.33 -27.64 4.01
CA PRO A 116 -10.23 -27.27 2.62
C PRO A 116 -11.19 -28.09 1.75
N SER A 117 -11.84 -29.11 2.33
CA SER A 117 -12.92 -29.87 1.70
C SER A 117 -14.30 -29.25 1.89
N SER A 118 -14.44 -28.20 2.72
CA SER A 118 -15.68 -27.42 2.73
C SER A 118 -15.84 -26.67 1.41
N SER A 119 -17.00 -26.82 0.76
CA SER A 119 -17.36 -26.10 -0.47
C SER A 119 -17.06 -24.60 -0.33
N ARG A 120 -17.34 -24.02 0.85
CA ARG A 120 -17.08 -22.61 1.17
C ARG A 120 -15.60 -22.19 1.07
N ALA A 121 -14.67 -22.91 1.70
CA ALA A 121 -13.25 -22.55 1.67
C ALA A 121 -12.68 -22.59 0.24
N SER A 122 -13.12 -23.56 -0.56
CA SER A 122 -12.74 -23.66 -1.96
C SER A 122 -13.27 -22.50 -2.81
N ILE A 123 -14.52 -22.08 -2.58
CA ILE A 123 -15.13 -20.91 -3.24
C ILE A 123 -14.34 -19.65 -2.90
N VAL A 124 -14.09 -19.40 -1.61
CA VAL A 124 -13.38 -18.19 -1.14
C VAL A 124 -11.98 -18.13 -1.74
N ARG A 125 -11.27 -19.25 -1.73
CA ARG A 125 -9.94 -19.36 -2.34
C ARG A 125 -9.98 -19.10 -3.85
N HIS A 126 -10.91 -19.70 -4.57
CA HIS A 126 -11.03 -19.48 -6.01
C HIS A 126 -11.33 -18.02 -6.34
N VAL A 127 -12.23 -17.37 -5.58
CA VAL A 127 -12.52 -15.95 -5.77
C VAL A 127 -11.26 -15.10 -5.58
N ALA A 128 -10.52 -15.32 -4.49
CA ALA A 128 -9.30 -14.57 -4.20
C ALA A 128 -8.21 -14.78 -5.27
N ASP A 129 -7.93 -16.04 -5.58
CA ASP A 129 -6.80 -16.42 -6.43
C ASP A 129 -7.11 -16.20 -7.91
N GLU A 130 -8.32 -16.52 -8.39
CA GLU A 130 -8.61 -16.59 -9.82
C GLU A 130 -9.44 -15.41 -10.35
N LEU A 131 -10.27 -14.78 -9.51
CA LEU A 131 -11.19 -13.72 -9.94
C LEU A 131 -10.70 -12.33 -9.54
N LEU A 132 -10.23 -12.15 -8.30
CA LEU A 132 -9.78 -10.86 -7.78
C LEU A 132 -8.31 -10.53 -8.12
N THR A 133 -7.54 -11.52 -8.54
CA THR A 133 -6.15 -11.33 -8.95
C THR A 133 -6.09 -11.16 -10.47
N LEU A 134 -5.55 -10.02 -10.92
CA LEU A 134 -5.28 -9.81 -12.34
C LEU A 134 -4.13 -10.70 -12.79
N ARG A 135 -4.35 -11.45 -13.87
CA ARG A 135 -3.43 -12.48 -14.37
C ARG A 135 -3.17 -12.35 -15.85
N CYS A 136 -2.01 -12.84 -16.26
CA CYS A 136 -1.68 -13.02 -17.67
C CYS A 136 -2.80 -13.78 -18.39
N PRO A 137 -3.31 -13.26 -19.52
CA PRO A 137 -4.45 -13.87 -20.22
C PRO A 137 -4.08 -15.13 -21.01
N ARG A 138 -2.80 -15.51 -21.03
CA ARG A 138 -2.39 -16.78 -21.62
C ARG A 138 -2.69 -17.91 -20.63
N GLU A 139 -3.59 -18.81 -21.01
CA GLU A 139 -4.06 -19.93 -20.19
C GLU A 139 -2.94 -20.80 -19.61
N ALA A 140 -1.89 -21.06 -20.38
CA ALA A 140 -0.74 -21.84 -19.90
C ALA A 140 0.16 -21.10 -18.90
N CYS A 141 -0.02 -19.78 -18.72
CA CYS A 141 0.83 -18.96 -17.88
C CYS A 141 0.12 -18.49 -16.61
N ARG A 142 -1.01 -17.77 -16.74
CA ARG A 142 -1.83 -17.26 -15.62
C ARG A 142 -1.05 -16.53 -14.50
N GLN A 143 0.19 -16.11 -14.76
CA GLN A 143 1.03 -15.40 -13.78
C GLN A 143 0.32 -14.12 -13.35
N ALA A 144 0.19 -13.93 -12.03
CA ALA A 144 -0.33 -12.69 -11.47
C ALA A 144 0.60 -11.54 -11.84
N PHE A 145 0.03 -10.40 -12.20
CA PHE A 145 0.78 -9.17 -12.35
C PHE A 145 0.27 -8.15 -11.33
N ALA A 146 1.19 -7.65 -10.53
CA ALA A 146 1.05 -6.40 -9.82
C ALA A 146 1.90 -5.37 -10.59
N ASP A 147 1.75 -4.10 -10.28
CA ASP A 147 2.57 -3.01 -10.80
C ASP A 147 2.00 -2.39 -12.09
N PHE A 148 1.22 -1.34 -11.86
CA PHE A 148 0.75 -0.44 -12.90
C PHE A 148 1.49 0.90 -12.77
N GLU A 149 2.38 1.20 -13.72
CA GLU A 149 3.14 2.45 -13.79
C GLU A 149 2.49 3.48 -14.73
N GLY A 150 1.20 3.32 -15.05
CA GLY A 150 0.50 4.24 -15.94
C GLY A 150 0.30 3.72 -17.37
N CYS A 151 1.10 2.75 -17.85
CA CYS A 151 0.95 2.16 -19.18
C CYS A 151 0.08 0.89 -19.16
N PHE A 152 -0.99 0.86 -19.95
CA PHE A 152 -1.88 -0.30 -20.08
C PHE A 152 -1.39 -1.34 -21.11
N ALA A 153 -0.23 -1.14 -21.74
CA ALA A 153 0.38 -2.16 -22.59
C ALA A 153 1.37 -2.99 -21.76
N LEU A 154 0.88 -4.11 -21.21
CA LEU A 154 1.63 -4.92 -20.26
C LEU A 154 2.37 -6.05 -20.96
N THR A 155 3.53 -6.42 -20.43
CA THR A 155 4.27 -7.62 -20.86
C THR A 155 4.43 -8.56 -19.68
N CYS A 156 3.97 -9.80 -19.84
CA CYS A 156 4.08 -10.80 -18.78
C CYS A 156 5.55 -11.13 -18.51
N ALA A 157 5.98 -11.05 -17.24
CA ALA A 157 7.36 -11.36 -16.85
C ALA A 157 7.74 -12.83 -17.10
N ALA A 158 6.78 -13.75 -16.97
CA ALA A 158 7.03 -15.19 -17.09
C ALA A 158 7.05 -15.67 -18.56
N CYS A 159 5.98 -15.42 -19.32
CA CYS A 159 5.85 -15.95 -20.68
C CYS A 159 6.13 -14.91 -21.79
N ARG A 160 6.46 -13.67 -21.41
CA ARG A 160 6.79 -12.55 -22.31
C ARG A 160 5.71 -12.18 -23.33
N CYS A 161 4.46 -12.62 -23.17
CA CYS A 161 3.38 -12.15 -24.03
C CYS A 161 2.99 -10.72 -23.68
N SER A 162 2.75 -9.91 -24.71
CA SER A 162 2.19 -8.56 -24.55
C SER A 162 0.66 -8.64 -24.52
N PHE A 163 0.01 -7.85 -23.67
CA PHE A 163 -1.44 -7.81 -23.54
C PHE A 163 -1.93 -6.45 -23.05
N CYS A 164 -3.20 -6.16 -23.32
CA CYS A 164 -3.83 -4.93 -22.84
C CYS A 164 -4.29 -5.09 -21.39
N GLY A 165 -3.85 -4.19 -20.50
CA GLY A 165 -4.26 -4.15 -19.10
C GLY A 165 -5.75 -3.86 -18.90
N TRP A 166 -6.39 -3.09 -19.79
CA TRP A 166 -7.84 -2.81 -19.70
C TRP A 166 -8.67 -4.07 -19.98
N CYS A 167 -8.61 -4.59 -21.20
CA CYS A 167 -9.48 -5.70 -21.60
C CYS A 167 -8.89 -7.08 -21.29
N LEU A 168 -7.63 -7.14 -20.82
CA LEU A 168 -6.86 -8.37 -20.59
C LEU A 168 -6.79 -9.26 -21.84
N ARG A 169 -6.82 -8.67 -23.05
CA ARG A 169 -6.64 -9.42 -24.29
C ARG A 169 -5.17 -9.50 -24.65
N ALA A 170 -4.68 -10.72 -24.92
CA ALA A 170 -3.35 -10.92 -25.47
C ALA A 170 -3.23 -10.29 -26.86
N ALA A 171 -2.12 -9.60 -27.11
CA ALA A 171 -1.78 -9.17 -28.46
C ALA A 171 -1.42 -10.40 -29.32
N ALA A 172 -1.70 -10.34 -30.62
CA ALA A 172 -1.22 -11.39 -31.52
C ALA A 172 0.32 -11.40 -31.54
N PRO A 173 0.96 -12.54 -31.85
CA PRO A 173 2.43 -12.60 -31.95
C PRO A 173 2.97 -11.50 -32.87
N GLY A 174 3.91 -10.70 -32.37
CA GLY A 174 4.51 -9.58 -33.10
C GLY A 174 3.68 -8.29 -33.15
N GLN A 175 2.49 -8.25 -32.54
CA GLN A 175 1.69 -7.03 -32.44
C GLN A 175 1.97 -6.24 -31.17
N ASP A 176 1.85 -4.93 -31.29
CA ASP A 176 2.01 -4.00 -30.18
C ASP A 176 0.73 -3.90 -29.34
N ALA A 177 0.82 -4.25 -28.05
CA ALA A 177 -0.28 -4.11 -27.10
C ALA A 177 -0.71 -2.64 -26.90
N HIS A 178 0.15 -1.66 -27.20
CA HIS A 178 -0.20 -0.23 -27.13
C HIS A 178 -1.36 0.12 -28.06
N VAL A 179 -1.49 -0.53 -29.23
CA VAL A 179 -2.62 -0.29 -30.15
C VAL A 179 -3.94 -0.71 -29.51
N CYS A 180 -3.97 -1.86 -28.84
CA CYS A 180 -5.15 -2.32 -28.13
C CYS A 180 -5.45 -1.42 -26.91
N ALA A 181 -4.44 -1.05 -26.14
CA ALA A 181 -4.56 -0.13 -25.02
C ALA A 181 -5.14 1.22 -25.45
N ALA A 182 -4.59 1.86 -26.48
CA ALA A 182 -5.07 3.13 -27.02
C ALA A 182 -6.53 3.06 -27.52
N ASN A 183 -6.90 1.96 -28.18
CA ASN A 183 -8.27 1.73 -28.62
C ASN A 183 -9.22 1.53 -27.43
N CYS A 184 -8.80 0.80 -26.39
CA CYS A 184 -9.58 0.66 -25.16
C CYS A 184 -9.74 2.02 -24.46
N SER A 185 -8.67 2.80 -24.33
CA SER A 185 -8.71 4.17 -23.80
C SER A 185 -9.74 5.01 -24.56
N ARG A 186 -9.72 4.99 -25.90
CA ARG A 186 -10.73 5.71 -26.70
C ARG A 186 -12.14 5.25 -26.40
N ALA A 187 -12.39 3.94 -26.35
CA ALA A 187 -13.71 3.39 -26.09
C ALA A 187 -14.24 3.72 -24.68
N HIS A 188 -13.34 3.96 -23.73
CA HIS A 188 -13.66 4.41 -22.38
C HIS A 188 -13.61 5.94 -22.20
N GLY A 189 -13.59 6.70 -23.31
CA GLY A 189 -13.74 8.16 -23.31
C GLY A 189 -12.46 8.93 -22.97
N PHE A 190 -11.29 8.38 -23.30
CA PHE A 190 -9.99 9.02 -23.09
C PHE A 190 -9.29 9.40 -24.40
N ALA A 191 -8.21 10.17 -24.27
CA ALA A 191 -7.23 10.32 -25.33
C ALA A 191 -6.79 8.92 -25.83
N PRO A 192 -6.54 8.74 -27.13
CA PRO A 192 -6.15 7.47 -27.73
C PRO A 192 -4.67 7.16 -27.40
N GLU A 193 -4.36 7.13 -26.12
CA GLU A 193 -3.04 6.88 -25.58
C GLU A 193 -3.07 5.58 -24.78
N PRO A 194 -1.96 4.85 -24.75
CA PRO A 194 -1.85 3.63 -23.96
C PRO A 194 -1.73 3.91 -22.45
N PHE A 195 -1.76 5.18 -22.05
CA PHE A 195 -1.71 5.64 -20.67
C PHE A 195 -3.07 6.14 -20.19
N GLY A 196 -3.31 6.10 -18.89
CA GLY A 196 -4.49 6.74 -18.32
C GLY A 196 -4.60 6.64 -16.80
N PRO A 197 -5.66 7.25 -16.24
CA PRO A 197 -5.83 7.38 -14.80
C PRO A 197 -6.02 6.04 -14.10
N ILE A 198 -5.23 5.79 -13.05
CA ILE A 198 -5.27 4.56 -12.26
C ILE A 198 -6.63 4.36 -11.58
N ASP A 199 -7.28 5.42 -11.10
CA ASP A 199 -8.57 5.35 -10.41
C ASP A 199 -9.66 4.74 -11.31
N ARG A 200 -9.66 5.10 -12.59
CA ARG A 200 -10.63 4.55 -13.56
C ARG A 200 -10.30 3.12 -13.95
N PHE A 201 -9.02 2.78 -14.05
CA PHE A 201 -8.59 1.39 -14.24
C PHE A 201 -9.05 0.51 -13.09
N THR A 202 -8.82 0.97 -11.85
CA THR A 202 -9.25 0.28 -10.64
C THR A 202 -10.77 0.12 -10.61
N ARG A 203 -11.55 1.19 -10.85
CA ARG A 203 -13.02 1.10 -10.92
C ARG A 203 -13.53 0.13 -11.98
N TYR A 204 -12.94 0.17 -13.19
CA TYR A 204 -13.34 -0.72 -14.27
C TYR A 204 -13.07 -2.19 -13.91
N HIS A 205 -11.88 -2.50 -13.39
CA HIS A 205 -11.57 -3.86 -12.97
C HIS A 205 -12.36 -4.28 -11.75
N ALA A 206 -12.64 -3.38 -10.82
CA ALA A 206 -13.51 -3.66 -9.68
C ALA A 206 -14.91 -4.08 -10.15
N GLN A 207 -15.49 -3.34 -11.09
CA GLN A 207 -16.79 -3.69 -11.69
C GLN A 207 -16.74 -5.03 -12.44
N ARG A 208 -15.70 -5.26 -13.25
CA ARG A 208 -15.50 -6.52 -13.99
C ARG A 208 -15.35 -7.71 -13.04
N GLN A 209 -14.52 -7.58 -12.02
CA GLN A 209 -14.27 -8.59 -11.00
C GLN A 209 -15.54 -8.89 -10.22
N ARG A 210 -16.27 -7.86 -9.79
CA ARG A 210 -17.57 -8.01 -9.13
C ARG A 210 -18.53 -8.88 -9.94
N GLY A 211 -18.68 -8.58 -11.24
CA GLY A 211 -19.52 -9.38 -12.14
C GLY A 211 -19.02 -10.81 -12.35
N ALA A 212 -17.70 -11.04 -12.32
CA ALA A 212 -17.12 -12.37 -12.37
C ALA A 212 -17.39 -13.17 -11.08
N VAL A 213 -17.24 -12.53 -9.92
CA VAL A 213 -17.54 -13.14 -8.62
C VAL A 213 -19.02 -13.49 -8.52
N LEU A 214 -19.93 -12.57 -8.87
CA LEU A 214 -21.37 -12.83 -8.84
C LEU A 214 -21.74 -14.05 -9.71
N ARG A 215 -21.22 -14.13 -10.95
CA ARG A 215 -21.46 -15.29 -11.83
C ARG A 215 -20.90 -16.59 -11.27
N TYR A 216 -19.70 -16.56 -10.70
CA TYR A 216 -19.10 -17.73 -10.08
C TYR A 216 -19.89 -18.22 -8.87
N LEU A 217 -20.37 -17.30 -8.02
CA LEU A 217 -21.22 -17.64 -6.89
C LEU A 217 -22.56 -18.24 -7.34
N LEU A 218 -23.17 -17.72 -8.40
CA LEU A 218 -24.40 -18.29 -8.97
C LEU A 218 -24.20 -19.72 -9.49
N ASP A 219 -23.02 -20.04 -10.04
CA ASP A 219 -22.69 -21.37 -10.56
C ASP A 219 -22.28 -22.37 -9.46
N LYS A 220 -21.55 -21.91 -8.43
CA LYS A 220 -20.93 -22.80 -7.42
C LYS A 220 -21.64 -22.87 -6.08
N LEU A 221 -22.45 -21.88 -5.71
CA LEU A 221 -23.27 -22.01 -4.52
C LEU A 221 -24.48 -22.88 -4.86
N GLU A 222 -24.45 -24.12 -4.37
CA GLU A 222 -25.57 -25.03 -4.37
C GLU A 222 -26.79 -24.37 -3.69
N ALA A 223 -27.99 -24.82 -4.04
CA ALA A 223 -29.24 -24.19 -3.58
C ALA A 223 -29.47 -24.34 -2.06
N ASP A 224 -28.82 -25.31 -1.43
CA ASP A 224 -28.91 -25.67 -0.01
C ASP A 224 -27.80 -25.05 0.86
N VAL A 225 -26.81 -24.36 0.25
CA VAL A 225 -25.77 -23.63 0.98
C VAL A 225 -26.25 -22.21 1.30
N ASP A 226 -26.23 -21.84 2.58
CA ASP A 226 -26.51 -20.47 3.02
C ASP A 226 -25.42 -19.51 2.47
N PRO A 227 -25.77 -18.55 1.59
CA PRO A 227 -24.82 -17.62 1.02
C PRO A 227 -24.26 -16.63 2.06
N THR A 228 -24.92 -16.44 3.21
CA THR A 228 -24.58 -15.42 4.20
C THR A 228 -23.15 -15.57 4.71
N ASP A 229 -22.78 -16.77 5.13
CA ASP A 229 -21.43 -17.07 5.63
C ASP A 229 -20.36 -16.89 4.55
N CYS A 230 -20.65 -17.34 3.32
CA CYS A 230 -19.72 -17.21 2.21
C CYS A 230 -19.48 -15.75 1.84
N LEU A 231 -20.55 -14.95 1.77
CA LEU A 231 -20.47 -13.52 1.48
C LEU A 231 -19.79 -12.75 2.62
N ALA A 232 -20.03 -13.13 3.88
CA ALA A 232 -19.35 -12.54 5.04
C ALA A 232 -17.83 -12.77 4.99
N GLU A 233 -17.38 -13.97 4.59
CA GLU A 233 -15.96 -14.28 4.40
C GLU A 233 -15.35 -13.57 3.18
N LEU A 234 -16.10 -13.39 2.10
CA LEU A 234 -15.64 -12.69 0.88
C LEU A 234 -15.60 -11.17 1.03
N ALA A 235 -16.49 -10.57 1.80
CA ALA A 235 -16.61 -9.13 1.96
C ALA A 235 -15.30 -8.39 2.29
N PRO A 236 -14.44 -8.85 3.25
CA PRO A 236 -13.15 -8.19 3.49
C PRO A 236 -12.20 -8.28 2.28
N LEU A 237 -12.20 -9.40 1.54
CA LEU A 237 -11.36 -9.58 0.35
C LEU A 237 -11.79 -8.66 -0.79
N LEU A 238 -13.10 -8.51 -1.00
CA LEU A 238 -13.65 -7.59 -1.99
C LEU A 238 -13.28 -6.14 -1.66
N ARG A 239 -13.48 -5.72 -0.41
CA ARG A 239 -13.09 -4.36 0.05
C ARG A 239 -11.60 -4.08 -0.08
N GLN A 240 -10.74 -5.05 0.25
CA GLN A 240 -9.29 -4.92 0.10
C GLN A 240 -8.88 -4.64 -1.36
N ARG A 241 -9.70 -5.05 -2.33
CA ARG A 241 -9.49 -4.86 -3.76
C ARG A 241 -10.34 -3.74 -4.37
N GLU A 242 -10.97 -2.91 -3.54
CA GLU A 242 -11.89 -1.85 -3.97
C GLU A 242 -13.08 -2.37 -4.80
N VAL A 243 -13.47 -3.63 -4.57
CA VAL A 243 -14.65 -4.24 -5.16
C VAL A 243 -15.81 -4.10 -4.18
N ASP A 244 -16.93 -3.55 -4.64
CA ASP A 244 -18.14 -3.45 -3.83
C ASP A 244 -18.63 -4.86 -3.42
N PRO A 245 -18.84 -5.11 -2.11
CA PRO A 245 -19.39 -6.38 -1.64
C PRO A 245 -20.72 -6.73 -2.31
N ILE A 246 -20.92 -8.03 -2.55
CA ILE A 246 -22.19 -8.58 -3.05
C ILE A 246 -23.11 -8.83 -1.84
N SER A 247 -24.34 -8.34 -1.92
CA SER A 247 -25.36 -8.58 -0.88
C SER A 247 -26.11 -9.89 -1.12
N VAL A 248 -26.74 -10.44 -0.07
CA VAL A 248 -27.58 -11.64 -0.19
C VAL A 248 -28.77 -11.35 -1.11
N GLU A 249 -29.39 -10.18 -0.96
CA GLU A 249 -30.55 -9.75 -1.73
C GLU A 249 -30.23 -9.66 -3.23
N GLU A 250 -29.05 -9.14 -3.56
CA GLU A 250 -28.57 -9.07 -4.95
C GLU A 250 -28.30 -10.44 -5.55
N LEU A 251 -27.64 -11.34 -4.80
CA LEU A 251 -27.38 -12.70 -5.26
C LEU A 251 -28.69 -13.45 -5.52
N GLU A 252 -29.66 -13.33 -4.63
CA GLU A 252 -30.99 -13.92 -4.82
C GLU A 252 -31.78 -13.28 -5.97
N ALA A 253 -31.69 -11.96 -6.14
CA ALA A 253 -32.30 -11.28 -7.27
C ALA A 253 -31.72 -11.80 -8.59
N ALA A 254 -30.40 -12.00 -8.66
CA ALA A 254 -29.72 -12.58 -9.81
C ALA A 254 -30.08 -14.07 -10.05
N ARG A 255 -30.39 -14.85 -8.99
CA ARG A 255 -30.91 -16.22 -9.13
C ARG A 255 -32.33 -16.23 -9.72
N ARG A 256 -33.21 -15.31 -9.28
CA ARG A 256 -34.61 -15.22 -9.76
C ARG A 256 -34.71 -14.73 -11.20
N SER A 257 -33.80 -13.86 -11.60
CA SER A 257 -33.69 -13.36 -12.96
C SER A 257 -32.36 -13.83 -13.53
N PRO A 258 -32.26 -15.13 -13.91
CA PRO A 258 -31.02 -15.64 -14.48
C PRO A 258 -30.64 -14.71 -15.63
N PRO A 259 -29.38 -14.23 -15.66
CA PRO A 259 -28.98 -13.23 -16.62
C PRO A 259 -29.33 -13.75 -18.01
N VAL A 260 -30.16 -12.98 -18.75
CA VAL A 260 -30.39 -13.17 -20.18
C VAL A 260 -29.05 -12.94 -20.83
N GLU A 261 -28.23 -13.99 -20.91
CA GLU A 261 -26.90 -14.04 -21.49
C GLU A 261 -26.25 -12.65 -21.49
N ALA A 262 -26.12 -12.07 -20.29
CA ALA A 262 -25.70 -10.68 -20.16
C ALA A 262 -24.24 -10.67 -20.57
N ALA A 263 -24.01 -10.40 -21.85
CA ALA A 263 -22.71 -10.21 -22.43
C ALA A 263 -21.93 -9.33 -21.46
N LEU A 264 -20.83 -9.88 -20.90
CA LEU A 264 -19.77 -9.09 -20.27
C LEU A 264 -19.65 -7.83 -21.10
N PRO A 265 -20.04 -6.63 -20.63
CA PRO A 265 -20.53 -5.54 -21.47
C PRO A 265 -19.85 -5.58 -22.84
N GLU A 266 -20.45 -6.32 -23.78
CA GLU A 266 -19.90 -6.40 -25.12
C GLU A 266 -20.22 -5.03 -25.65
N GLN A 267 -19.17 -4.22 -25.74
CA GLN A 267 -19.32 -2.79 -25.77
C GLN A 267 -20.28 -2.38 -26.87
N PRO A 268 -21.38 -1.67 -26.58
CA PRO A 268 -21.95 -0.80 -27.58
C PRO A 268 -20.93 0.33 -27.77
N VAL A 269 -20.19 0.26 -28.88
CA VAL A 269 -19.53 1.41 -29.49
C VAL A 269 -20.64 2.31 -30.04
N GLY A 270 -21.33 3.02 -29.14
CA GLY A 270 -22.20 4.14 -29.50
C GLY A 270 -21.34 5.40 -29.58
N PRO A 271 -21.55 6.30 -30.56
CA PRO A 271 -20.90 7.60 -30.56
C PRO A 271 -21.30 8.34 -29.27
N ALA A 272 -20.31 8.80 -28.52
CA ALA A 272 -20.52 9.55 -27.29
C ALA A 272 -21.44 10.75 -27.57
N ALA A 273 -22.59 10.79 -26.91
CA ALA A 273 -23.36 12.02 -26.81
C ALA A 273 -22.47 13.10 -26.16
N PRO A 274 -22.52 14.35 -26.62
CA PRO A 274 -21.82 15.43 -25.95
C PRO A 274 -22.29 15.52 -24.48
N PRO A 275 -21.39 15.83 -23.53
CA PRO A 275 -21.77 15.93 -22.13
C PRO A 275 -22.89 16.96 -21.98
N ALA A 276 -23.99 16.54 -21.36
CA ALA A 276 -25.06 17.44 -20.95
C ALA A 276 -24.47 18.55 -20.03
N PRO A 277 -25.01 19.78 -20.09
CA PRO A 277 -24.58 20.84 -19.19
C PRO A 277 -24.76 20.38 -17.73
N ARG A 278 -23.71 20.58 -16.93
CA ARG A 278 -23.71 20.27 -15.49
C ARG A 278 -24.90 20.95 -14.83
N ALA A 279 -25.73 20.13 -14.18
CA ALA A 279 -26.70 20.60 -13.20
C ALA A 279 -25.95 21.32 -12.06
N GLU A 280 -26.56 22.39 -11.60
CA GLU A 280 -26.07 23.28 -10.55
C GLU A 280 -25.74 22.50 -9.28
N ALA A 281 -24.61 22.85 -8.66
CA ALA A 281 -24.15 22.29 -7.40
C ALA A 281 -25.17 22.62 -6.28
N PRO A 282 -25.31 21.77 -5.26
CA PRO A 282 -26.05 22.15 -4.06
C PRO A 282 -25.33 23.33 -3.39
N GLU A 283 -26.03 24.46 -3.32
CA GLU A 283 -25.70 25.53 -2.38
C GLU A 283 -25.77 24.97 -0.95
N ASP A 284 -24.84 25.42 -0.10
CA ASP A 284 -24.72 25.12 1.33
C ASP A 284 -24.22 23.73 1.76
N ALA A 285 -22.93 23.47 1.49
CA ALA A 285 -22.05 22.89 2.51
C ALA A 285 -21.25 24.04 3.14
N GLY A 286 -21.82 24.68 4.16
CA GLY A 286 -21.18 25.76 4.88
C GLY A 286 -19.86 25.31 5.49
N ALA A 287 -18.75 25.74 4.89
CA ALA A 287 -17.48 25.81 5.59
C ALA A 287 -17.66 26.79 6.76
N GLY A 288 -17.81 26.24 7.97
CA GLY A 288 -17.75 27.05 9.18
C GLY A 288 -16.46 27.89 9.19
N PRO A 289 -16.43 29.04 9.88
CA PRO A 289 -15.30 29.98 9.85
C PRO A 289 -13.97 29.46 10.41
N GLU A 290 -13.91 28.21 10.89
CA GLU A 290 -12.80 27.62 11.65
C GLU A 290 -11.81 26.78 10.80
N GLY A 291 -11.53 27.21 9.57
CA GLY A 291 -10.43 26.66 8.78
C GLY A 291 -9.15 27.48 8.97
N ASP A 292 -8.02 26.82 9.23
CA ASP A 292 -6.72 27.48 9.21
C ASP A 292 -6.39 27.97 7.81
N ILE A 293 -5.79 29.15 7.73
CA ILE A 293 -5.28 29.69 6.48
C ILE A 293 -3.93 29.06 6.22
N TRP A 294 -3.87 28.21 5.20
CA TRP A 294 -2.63 27.63 4.73
C TRP A 294 -2.08 28.41 3.55
N ASP A 295 -0.81 28.81 3.65
CA ASP A 295 -0.09 29.45 2.55
C ASP A 295 0.68 28.38 1.77
N LEU A 296 0.18 28.05 0.58
CA LEU A 296 0.79 27.10 -0.35
C LEU A 296 2.21 27.52 -0.74
N ALA A 297 2.59 28.80 -0.59
CA ALA A 297 3.96 29.25 -0.82
C ALA A 297 4.96 28.68 0.21
N THR A 298 4.49 28.27 1.38
CA THR A 298 5.32 27.61 2.41
C THR A 298 5.57 26.14 2.12
N TRP A 299 4.90 25.57 1.10
CA TRP A 299 5.01 24.17 0.72
C TRP A 299 6.05 24.02 -0.39
N PRO A 300 7.27 23.49 -0.09
CA PRO A 300 8.37 23.49 -1.06
C PRO A 300 8.06 22.68 -2.33
N ALA A 301 7.25 21.63 -2.21
CA ALA A 301 6.85 20.81 -3.35
C ALA A 301 5.79 21.48 -4.24
N ALA A 302 5.09 22.52 -3.77
CA ALA A 302 4.15 23.28 -4.60
C ALA A 302 4.79 24.51 -5.26
N ALA A 303 6.03 24.87 -4.90
CA ALA A 303 6.67 26.13 -5.28
C ALA A 303 6.63 26.40 -6.80
N ASP A 304 6.83 25.35 -7.59
CA ASP A 304 6.82 25.38 -9.05
C ASP A 304 5.40 25.28 -9.68
N LEU A 305 4.39 24.90 -8.90
CA LEU A 305 2.98 24.91 -9.28
C LEU A 305 2.31 26.25 -8.94
N LEU A 306 2.85 27.02 -7.98
CA LEU A 306 2.31 28.32 -7.55
C LEU A 306 1.98 29.26 -8.72
N PRO A 307 2.81 29.39 -9.78
CA PRO A 307 2.48 30.29 -10.89
C PRO A 307 1.23 29.89 -11.66
N GLN A 308 0.82 28.61 -11.57
CA GLN A 308 -0.33 28.04 -12.27
C GLN A 308 -1.58 27.93 -11.37
N LEU A 309 -1.44 28.23 -10.07
CA LEU A 309 -2.55 28.19 -9.13
C LEU A 309 -3.29 29.52 -9.11
N PRO A 310 -4.62 29.51 -8.91
CA PRO A 310 -5.42 30.73 -8.92
C PRO A 310 -5.06 31.69 -7.78
N ARG A 311 -4.67 31.16 -6.61
CA ARG A 311 -4.19 31.88 -5.43
C ARG A 311 -3.25 30.98 -4.62
N THR A 312 -2.38 31.59 -3.81
CA THR A 312 -1.45 30.85 -2.94
C THR A 312 -1.99 30.61 -1.54
N ARG A 313 -3.06 31.31 -1.12
CA ARG A 313 -3.66 31.14 0.20
C ARG A 313 -4.96 30.35 0.10
N VAL A 314 -5.09 29.29 0.90
CA VAL A 314 -6.26 28.43 0.94
C VAL A 314 -6.71 28.27 2.38
N ARG A 315 -8.01 28.45 2.63
CA ARG A 315 -8.61 28.06 3.91
C ARG A 315 -9.00 26.59 3.83
N LEU A 316 -8.50 25.77 4.74
CA LEU A 316 -8.75 24.33 4.76
C LEU A 316 -8.70 23.76 6.18
N ALA A 317 -9.49 22.72 6.46
CA ALA A 317 -9.40 22.01 7.73
C ALA A 317 -8.01 21.37 7.92
N PRO A 318 -7.42 21.38 9.14
CA PRO A 318 -6.09 20.81 9.40
C PRO A 318 -5.96 19.34 8.96
N ALA A 319 -7.00 18.54 9.13
CA ALA A 319 -7.02 17.13 8.71
C ALA A 319 -6.79 16.94 7.19
N HIS A 320 -7.12 17.94 6.38
CA HIS A 320 -6.97 17.89 4.92
C HIS A 320 -5.61 18.43 4.45
N GLN A 321 -4.85 19.15 5.29
CA GLN A 321 -3.54 19.69 4.93
C GLN A 321 -2.53 18.57 4.68
N THR A 322 -2.47 17.56 5.56
CA THR A 322 -1.60 16.39 5.38
C THR A 322 -1.95 15.62 4.10
N HIS A 323 -3.24 15.48 3.78
CA HIS A 323 -3.66 14.82 2.54
C HIS A 323 -3.19 15.59 1.30
N LEU A 324 -3.40 16.91 1.26
CA LEU A 324 -2.91 17.74 0.16
C LEU A 324 -1.38 17.69 0.04
N GLN A 325 -0.67 17.73 1.16
CA GLN A 325 0.79 17.66 1.17
C GLN A 325 1.29 16.35 0.53
N ASN A 326 0.67 15.22 0.89
CA ASN A 326 0.98 13.93 0.26
C ASN A 326 0.66 13.92 -1.24
N VAL A 327 -0.46 14.54 -1.66
CA VAL A 327 -0.84 14.64 -3.07
C VAL A 327 0.21 15.41 -3.86
N GLY A 328 0.61 16.61 -3.43
CA GLY A 328 1.59 17.38 -4.19
C GLY A 328 2.99 16.78 -4.16
N ASP A 329 3.41 16.14 -3.06
CA ASP A 329 4.67 15.40 -3.01
C ASP A 329 4.69 14.25 -4.03
N ASN A 330 3.54 13.60 -4.26
CA ASN A 330 3.40 12.57 -5.30
C ASN A 330 3.41 13.18 -6.71
N LEU A 331 2.72 14.30 -6.94
CA LEU A 331 2.74 14.99 -8.23
C LEU A 331 4.16 15.46 -8.60
N CYS A 332 4.95 15.89 -7.62
CA CYS A 332 6.36 16.23 -7.81
C CYS A 332 7.21 15.02 -8.16
N ARG A 333 7.07 13.91 -7.41
CA ARG A 333 7.76 12.66 -7.75
C ARG A 333 7.43 12.16 -9.15
N MET A 334 6.16 12.20 -9.56
CA MET A 334 5.76 11.83 -10.92
C MET A 334 6.43 12.69 -11.98
N ARG A 335 6.53 14.00 -11.76
CA ARG A 335 7.23 14.88 -12.70
C ARG A 335 8.73 14.63 -12.72
N ASP A 336 9.37 14.42 -11.57
CA ASP A 336 10.81 14.15 -11.52
C ASP A 336 11.14 12.83 -12.25
N MET A 337 10.28 11.82 -12.15
CA MET A 337 10.37 10.61 -12.95
C MET A 337 10.24 10.89 -14.45
N GLN A 338 9.28 11.72 -14.87
CA GLN A 338 9.14 12.13 -16.28
C GLN A 338 10.33 12.94 -16.78
N ARG A 339 10.93 13.76 -15.92
CA ARG A 339 12.14 14.50 -16.26
C ARG A 339 13.33 13.56 -16.48
N GLN A 340 13.50 12.58 -15.59
CA GLN A 340 14.54 11.55 -15.71
C GLN A 340 14.38 10.71 -16.97
N SER A 341 13.15 10.32 -17.33
CA SER A 341 12.89 9.52 -18.53
C SER A 341 13.21 10.30 -19.83
N LEU A 342 13.06 11.63 -19.80
CA LEU A 342 13.42 12.52 -20.91
C LEU A 342 14.90 12.91 -20.93
N GLY A 343 15.70 12.52 -19.94
CA GLY A 343 17.13 12.88 -19.86
C GLY A 343 17.38 14.37 -19.59
N LEU A 344 16.42 15.06 -18.98
CA LEU A 344 16.46 16.50 -18.72
C LEU A 344 17.10 16.80 -17.35
N ALA A 345 17.89 17.87 -17.27
CA ALA A 345 18.39 18.39 -15.99
C ALA A 345 17.27 19.06 -15.17
N ALA A 346 17.52 19.27 -13.87
CA ALA A 346 16.52 19.84 -12.96
C ALA A 346 16.02 21.25 -13.36
N THR A 347 16.86 22.00 -14.08
CA THR A 347 16.58 23.38 -14.54
C THR A 347 16.03 23.44 -15.95
N ASP A 348 15.96 22.33 -16.68
CA ASP A 348 15.55 22.35 -18.08
C ASP A 348 14.03 22.58 -18.18
N GLU A 349 13.66 23.53 -19.03
CA GLU A 349 12.29 23.76 -19.47
C GLU A 349 11.96 22.85 -20.64
N HIS A 350 10.79 22.20 -20.60
CA HIS A 350 10.34 21.31 -21.66
C HIS A 350 8.82 21.40 -21.79
N PRO A 351 8.26 21.51 -23.02
CA PRO A 351 6.82 21.70 -23.22
C PRO A 351 5.95 20.63 -22.56
N LEU A 352 6.42 19.37 -22.52
CA LEU A 352 5.71 18.29 -21.82
C LEU A 352 5.67 18.50 -20.30
N LEU A 353 6.75 19.03 -19.70
CA LEU A 353 6.78 19.32 -18.27
C LEU A 353 5.88 20.52 -17.93
N ASP A 354 5.74 21.49 -18.83
CA ASP A 354 4.82 22.63 -18.64
C ASP A 354 3.35 22.23 -18.76
N ASN A 355 3.03 21.35 -19.71
CA ASN A 355 1.70 20.73 -19.81
C ASN A 355 1.39 19.92 -18.55
N LEU A 356 2.37 19.17 -18.04
CA LEU A 356 2.22 18.39 -16.82
C LEU A 356 2.04 19.29 -15.58
N ARG A 357 2.80 20.40 -15.47
CA ARG A 357 2.61 21.42 -14.42
C ARG A 357 1.20 21.99 -14.44
N THR A 358 0.71 22.36 -15.63
CA THR A 358 -0.64 22.90 -15.82
C THR A 358 -1.70 21.89 -15.38
N HIS A 359 -1.54 20.63 -15.80
CA HIS A 359 -2.46 19.56 -15.42
C HIS A 359 -2.44 19.27 -13.91
N HIS A 360 -1.25 19.22 -13.31
CA HIS A 360 -1.08 19.02 -11.87
C HIS A 360 -1.69 20.17 -11.05
N ALA A 361 -1.53 21.43 -11.50
CA ALA A 361 -2.14 22.59 -10.86
C ALA A 361 -3.68 22.55 -10.94
N GLN A 362 -4.24 22.14 -12.08
CA GLN A 362 -5.69 21.93 -12.22
C GLN A 362 -6.18 20.82 -11.30
N HIS A 363 -5.48 19.68 -11.24
CA HIS A 363 -5.84 18.56 -10.38
C HIS A 363 -5.81 18.95 -8.89
N LEU A 364 -4.75 19.65 -8.46
CA LEU A 364 -4.62 20.16 -7.10
C LEU A 364 -5.74 21.15 -6.76
N THR A 365 -6.10 22.02 -7.71
CA THR A 365 -7.22 22.97 -7.56
C THR A 365 -8.56 22.24 -7.36
N GLU A 366 -8.81 21.17 -8.11
CA GLU A 366 -10.04 20.37 -7.95
C GLU A 366 -10.06 19.60 -6.63
N ILE A 367 -8.93 19.04 -6.19
CA ILE A 367 -8.84 18.38 -4.88
C ILE A 367 -9.10 19.38 -3.75
N ILE A 368 -8.52 20.58 -3.81
CA ILE A 368 -8.76 21.63 -2.82
C ILE A 368 -10.26 21.96 -2.73
N LYS A 369 -10.95 22.11 -3.87
CA LYS A 369 -12.40 22.35 -3.91
C LYS A 369 -13.19 21.18 -3.32
N GLN A 370 -12.83 19.93 -3.66
CA GLN A 370 -13.50 18.73 -3.13
C GLN A 370 -13.37 18.61 -1.61
N LEU A 371 -12.26 19.08 -1.05
CA LEU A 371 -12.00 19.11 0.40
C LEU A 371 -12.67 20.30 1.11
N GLY A 372 -13.53 21.05 0.41
CA GLY A 372 -14.20 22.25 0.94
C GLY A 372 -13.26 23.45 1.09
N GLY A 373 -12.09 23.41 0.45
CA GLY A 373 -11.09 24.48 0.51
C GLY A 373 -11.52 25.71 -0.29
N VAL A 374 -11.30 26.88 0.30
CA VAL A 374 -11.62 28.17 -0.34
C VAL A 374 -10.32 28.93 -0.60
N PHE A 375 -10.07 29.28 -1.86
CA PHE A 375 -8.97 30.15 -2.23
C PHE A 375 -9.24 31.57 -1.72
N LEU A 376 -8.31 32.11 -0.96
CA LEU A 376 -8.38 33.45 -0.40
C LEU A 376 -7.68 34.45 -1.34
N PRO A 377 -8.13 35.71 -1.38
CA PRO A 377 -7.55 36.75 -2.21
C PRO A 377 -6.06 37.01 -1.94
#